data_AF-A0A975CKK5-F1
#
_entry.id   AF-A0A975CKK5-F1
#
_cell.length_a   1.000
_cell.length_b   1.000
_cell.length_c   1.000
_cell.angle_alpha   90.00
_cell.angle_beta   90.00
_cell.angle_gamma   90.00
#
_symmetry.space_group_name_H-M   'P 1'
#
loop_
_entity.id
_entity.type
_entity.pdbx_description
1 polymer ?
#
loop_
_entity_poly.entity_id
_entity_poly.type
_entity_poly.pdbx_seq_one_letter_code
_entity_poly.pdbx_strand_id
1 'polypeptide(L)'
;MRVYTIAAFTPANFVVAPAGATHFKLVAAVGLVSDYVYDDGVNTYEPTVPDENSIGVVVSSTTKALDANSTATTLTATIPGGAVTDAEVSVVSCLGIEFYQKVGTTDYILSQGNTMKVTHVF
;
A
#
# COMPACT_ATOMS: atom_id res chain seq x y z
N MET A 1 -6.50 -11.27 -3.05
CA MET A 1 -5.52 -10.66 -4.00
C MET A 1 -6.06 -9.33 -4.48
N ARG A 2 -5.26 -8.25 -4.48
CA ARG A 2 -5.63 -6.94 -5.03
C ARG A 2 -4.67 -6.54 -6.14
N VAL A 3 -5.20 -6.08 -7.26
CA VAL A 3 -4.42 -5.62 -8.42
C VAL A 3 -4.79 -4.18 -8.74
N TYR A 4 -3.79 -3.31 -8.86
CA TYR A 4 -3.95 -1.95 -9.37
C TYR A 4 -3.24 -1.83 -10.71
N THR A 5 -3.97 -1.43 -11.74
CA THR A 5 -3.44 -1.11 -13.06
C THR A 5 -3.42 0.40 -13.26
N ILE A 6 -2.22 0.97 -13.28
CA ILE A 6 -2.00 2.40 -13.49
C ILE A 6 -1.44 2.58 -14.91
N ALA A 7 -2.18 3.28 -15.77
CA ALA A 7 -1.72 3.61 -17.12
C ALA A 7 -0.47 4.51 -17.06
N ALA A 8 0.27 4.59 -18.18
CA ALA A 8 1.33 5.58 -18.33
C ALA A 8 0.73 7.00 -18.20
N PHE A 9 1.44 7.90 -17.52
CA PHE A 9 1.01 9.28 -17.31
C PHE A 9 2.23 10.21 -17.26
N THR A 10 2.01 11.50 -17.49
CA THR A 10 3.03 12.54 -17.34
C THR A 10 3.01 13.07 -15.90
N PRO A 11 4.02 12.77 -15.04
CA PRO A 11 3.94 13.10 -13.63
C PRO A 11 3.78 14.60 -13.34
N ALA A 12 4.40 15.46 -14.16
CA ALA A 12 4.25 16.92 -14.05
C ALA A 12 2.80 17.42 -14.09
N ASN A 13 1.86 16.65 -14.67
CA ASN A 13 0.45 17.03 -14.79
C ASN A 13 -0.43 16.44 -13.67
N PHE A 14 0.03 15.38 -12.99
CA PHE A 14 -0.82 14.56 -12.11
C PHE A 14 -0.27 14.38 -10.69
N VAL A 15 1.01 14.70 -10.47
CA VAL A 15 1.70 14.48 -9.20
C VAL A 15 2.13 15.81 -8.60
N VAL A 16 1.60 16.11 -7.42
CA VAL A 16 2.03 17.26 -6.61
C VAL A 16 3.17 16.80 -5.70
N ALA A 17 4.40 16.91 -6.21
CA ALA A 17 5.58 16.48 -5.47
C ALA A 17 6.05 17.54 -4.45
N PRO A 18 6.55 17.13 -3.27
CA PRO A 18 7.16 18.05 -2.31
C PRO A 18 8.49 18.59 -2.85
N ALA A 19 8.94 19.73 -2.30
CA ALA A 19 10.25 20.29 -2.62
C ALA A 19 11.38 19.27 -2.37
N GLY A 20 12.33 19.20 -3.30
CA GLY A 20 13.47 18.27 -3.24
C GLY A 20 13.20 16.87 -3.80
N ALA A 21 11.95 16.51 -4.11
CA ALA A 21 11.65 15.25 -4.77
C ALA A 21 12.13 15.26 -6.22
N THR A 22 12.81 14.20 -6.63
CA THR A 22 13.16 13.97 -8.04
C THR A 22 12.49 12.72 -8.58
N HIS A 23 12.08 11.81 -7.71
CA HIS A 23 11.49 10.53 -8.07
C HIS A 23 10.32 10.16 -7.14
N PHE A 24 9.55 9.17 -7.54
CA PHE A 24 8.49 8.58 -6.72
C PHE A 24 8.36 7.07 -6.94
N LYS A 25 7.68 6.40 -6.01
CA LYS A 25 7.15 5.04 -6.17
C LYS A 25 5.65 5.05 -5.91
N LEU A 26 4.92 4.21 -6.66
CA LEU A 26 3.54 3.88 -6.33
C LEU A 26 3.55 2.66 -5.41
N VAL A 27 2.71 2.68 -4.38
CA VAL A 27 2.70 1.65 -3.32
C VAL A 27 1.28 1.13 -3.16
N ALA A 28 1.12 -0.19 -3.17
CA ALA A 28 -0.10 -0.87 -2.81
C ALA A 28 0.12 -1.60 -1.49
N ALA A 29 -0.82 -1.45 -0.56
CA ALA A 29 -0.84 -2.24 0.67
C ALA A 29 -2.19 -2.96 0.78
N VAL A 30 -2.18 -4.19 1.25
CA VAL A 30 -3.40 -4.94 1.59
C VAL A 30 -3.19 -5.56 2.95
N GLY A 31 -4.16 -5.41 3.84
CA GLY A 31 -4.17 -6.00 5.17
C GLY A 31 -5.45 -6.75 5.46
N LEU A 32 -5.36 -7.76 6.31
CA LEU A 32 -6.48 -8.47 6.90
C LEU A 32 -6.65 -8.07 8.36
N VAL A 33 -7.88 -7.77 8.75
CA VAL A 33 -8.25 -7.42 10.13
C VAL A 33 -9.47 -8.24 10.50
N SER A 34 -9.31 -9.13 11.49
CA SER A 34 -10.42 -9.89 12.04
C SER A 34 -11.35 -8.98 12.84
N ASP A 35 -12.62 -9.35 12.96
CA ASP A 35 -13.49 -8.88 14.01
C ASP A 35 -12.93 -9.28 15.38
N TYR A 36 -13.32 -8.53 16.42
CA TYR A 36 -12.83 -8.73 17.77
C TYR A 36 -14.00 -8.96 18.74
N VAL A 37 -13.84 -9.93 19.63
CA VAL A 37 -14.80 -10.24 20.70
C VAL A 37 -14.11 -10.15 22.05
N TYR A 38 -14.82 -9.69 23.07
CA TYR A 38 -14.30 -9.63 24.43
C TYR A 38 -14.26 -11.03 25.04
N ASP A 39 -13.09 -11.44 25.55
CA ASP A 39 -12.88 -12.68 26.30
C ASP A 39 -12.66 -12.35 27.79
N ASP A 40 -13.57 -12.81 28.64
CA ASP A 40 -13.54 -12.61 30.11
C ASP A 40 -12.44 -13.42 30.80
N GLY A 41 -11.98 -14.53 30.21
CA GLY A 41 -10.93 -15.37 30.75
C GLY A 41 -9.54 -14.72 30.71
N VAL A 42 -9.28 -13.92 29.67
CA VAL A 42 -8.04 -13.13 29.51
C VAL A 42 -8.25 -11.64 29.73
N ASN A 43 -9.50 -11.21 29.93
CA ASN A 43 -9.91 -9.82 30.18
C ASN A 43 -9.39 -8.85 29.10
N THR A 44 -9.53 -9.25 27.83
CA THR A 44 -9.10 -8.48 26.65
C THR A 44 -9.97 -8.84 25.44
N TYR A 45 -9.90 -8.01 24.39
CA TYR A 45 -10.51 -8.31 23.09
C TYR A 45 -9.57 -9.17 22.26
N GLU A 46 -10.09 -10.27 21.73
CA GLU A 46 -9.35 -11.23 20.91
C GLU A 46 -9.96 -11.30 19.50
N PRO A 47 -9.13 -11.52 18.46
CA PRO A 47 -9.64 -11.69 17.10
C PRO A 47 -10.46 -12.98 17.00
N THR A 48 -11.61 -12.91 16.32
CA THR A 48 -12.48 -14.07 16.04
C THR A 48 -11.80 -15.09 15.10
N VAL A 49 -10.94 -14.61 14.20
CA VAL A 49 -10.14 -15.41 13.27
C VAL A 49 -8.65 -15.05 13.43
N PRO A 50 -7.97 -15.58 14.47
CA PRO A 50 -6.58 -15.20 14.78
C PRO A 50 -5.59 -15.45 13.65
N ASP A 51 -5.78 -16.55 12.90
CA ASP A 51 -4.89 -16.95 11.79
C ASP A 51 -4.98 -16.00 10.59
N GLU A 52 -6.04 -15.20 10.48
CA GLU A 52 -6.25 -14.22 9.42
C GLU A 52 -6.15 -12.77 9.93
N ASN A 53 -5.79 -12.57 11.19
CA ASN A 53 -5.68 -11.24 11.76
C ASN A 53 -4.28 -10.65 11.62
N SER A 54 -4.18 -9.34 11.39
CA SER A 54 -2.91 -8.61 11.35
C SER A 54 -1.93 -9.11 10.26
N ILE A 55 -2.44 -9.75 9.21
CA ILE A 55 -1.66 -10.13 8.03
C ILE A 55 -1.62 -8.95 7.07
N GLY A 56 -0.43 -8.60 6.60
CA GLY A 56 -0.24 -7.49 5.66
C GLY A 56 0.76 -7.79 4.55
N VAL A 57 0.53 -7.21 3.39
CA VAL A 57 1.47 -7.21 2.27
C VAL A 57 1.59 -5.81 1.69
N VAL A 58 2.81 -5.39 1.39
CA VAL A 58 3.11 -4.11 0.73
C VAL A 58 3.91 -4.40 -0.54
N VAL A 59 3.50 -3.81 -1.65
CA VAL A 59 4.16 -3.94 -2.95
C VAL A 59 4.35 -2.56 -3.54
N SER A 60 5.57 -2.27 -3.99
CA SER A 60 5.92 -0.97 -4.57
C SER A 60 6.38 -1.13 -6.02
N SER A 61 6.15 -0.10 -6.82
CA SER A 61 6.74 0.00 -8.15
C SER A 61 8.26 0.15 -8.07
N THR A 62 8.92 -0.01 -9.21
CA THR A 62 10.25 0.57 -9.40
C THR A 62 10.19 2.10 -9.27
N THR A 63 11.32 2.70 -8.91
CA THR A 63 11.44 4.16 -8.83
C THR A 63 11.18 4.80 -10.21
N LYS A 64 10.39 5.88 -10.24
CA LYS A 64 10.02 6.63 -11.45
C LYS A 64 10.46 8.08 -11.30
N ALA A 65 11.00 8.67 -12.36
CA ALA A 65 11.38 10.08 -12.36
C ALA A 65 10.15 10.99 -12.46
N LEU A 66 10.20 12.15 -11.80
CA LEU A 66 9.12 13.14 -11.86
C LEU A 66 9.14 13.97 -13.16
N ASP A 67 10.29 14.07 -13.83
CA ASP A 67 10.53 14.88 -15.01
C ASP A 67 10.41 14.10 -16.34
N ALA A 68 10.02 12.83 -16.28
CA ALA A 68 9.84 11.97 -17.45
C ALA A 68 8.46 11.31 -17.44
N ASN A 69 7.94 10.99 -18.63
CA ASN A 69 6.71 10.21 -18.74
C ASN A 69 6.87 8.86 -18.03
N SER A 70 5.89 8.51 -17.21
CA SER A 70 5.88 7.24 -16.50
C SER A 70 5.55 6.09 -17.45
N THR A 71 6.03 4.90 -17.12
CA THR A 71 5.57 3.65 -17.74
C THR A 71 4.33 3.13 -17.02
N ALA A 72 3.47 2.43 -17.77
CA ALA A 72 2.35 1.68 -17.20
C ALA A 72 2.86 0.75 -16.08
N THR A 73 2.09 0.67 -15.00
CA THR A 73 2.48 -0.01 -13.77
C THR A 73 1.36 -0.92 -13.31
N THR A 74 1.70 -2.16 -13.00
CA THR A 74 0.80 -3.08 -12.33
C THR A 74 1.35 -3.36 -10.94
N LEU A 75 0.56 -3.13 -9.90
CA LEU A 75 0.86 -3.52 -8.54
C LEU A 75 -0.05 -4.68 -8.16
N THR A 76 0.56 -5.82 -7.83
CA THR A 76 -0.16 -7.03 -7.42
C THR A 76 0.17 -7.34 -5.97
N ALA A 77 -0.76 -7.04 -5.07
CA ALA A 77 -0.67 -7.33 -3.66
C ALA A 77 -1.43 -8.63 -3.35
N THR A 78 -0.68 -9.69 -3.10
CA THR A 78 -1.23 -11.02 -2.80
C THR A 78 -1.05 -11.32 -1.31
N ILE A 79 -2.17 -11.45 -0.61
CA ILE A 79 -2.17 -11.87 0.79
C ILE A 79 -1.61 -13.30 0.89
N PRO A 80 -0.65 -13.56 1.79
CA PRO A 80 -0.15 -14.91 2.08
C PRO A 80 -1.29 -15.85 2.50
N GLY A 81 -1.25 -17.13 2.09
CA GLY A 81 -2.21 -18.14 2.54
C GLY A 81 -3.32 -18.50 1.54
N GLY A 82 -3.58 -17.67 0.52
CA GLY A 82 -4.33 -18.05 -0.70
C GLY A 82 -5.80 -18.47 -0.53
N ALA A 83 -6.35 -18.46 0.69
CA ALA A 83 -7.72 -18.84 0.98
C ALA A 83 -8.72 -17.71 0.68
N VAL A 84 -9.99 -18.09 0.54
CA VAL A 84 -11.11 -17.15 0.65
C VAL A 84 -11.12 -16.68 2.10
N THR A 85 -10.97 -15.37 2.29
CA THR A 85 -10.97 -14.74 3.60
C THR A 85 -12.28 -15.05 4.33
N ASP A 86 -12.19 -15.32 5.63
CA ASP A 86 -13.34 -15.57 6.47
C ASP A 86 -14.33 -14.38 6.47
N ALA A 87 -15.63 -14.64 6.71
CA ALA A 87 -16.67 -13.62 6.72
C ALA A 87 -16.50 -12.62 7.86
N GLU A 88 -15.84 -13.01 8.95
CA GLU A 88 -15.52 -12.15 10.09
C GLU A 88 -14.17 -11.41 9.92
N VAL A 89 -13.63 -11.35 8.71
CA VAL A 89 -12.35 -10.69 8.43
C VAL A 89 -12.51 -9.63 7.35
N SER A 90 -12.20 -8.39 7.70
CA SER A 90 -12.16 -7.27 6.78
C SER A 90 -10.86 -7.22 5.98
N VAL A 91 -10.96 -6.99 4.68
CA VAL A 91 -9.80 -6.76 3.80
C VAL A 91 -9.62 -5.27 3.53
N VAL A 92 -8.58 -4.67 4.09
CA VAL A 92 -8.25 -3.26 3.89
C VAL A 92 -7.25 -3.11 2.74
N SER A 93 -7.64 -2.42 1.67
CA SER A 93 -6.79 -2.18 0.50
C SER A 93 -6.44 -0.70 0.36
N CYS A 94 -5.16 -0.40 0.28
CA CYS A 94 -4.63 0.95 0.17
C CYS A 94 -3.78 1.14 -1.09
N LEU A 95 -3.76 2.38 -1.60
CA LEU A 95 -2.88 2.84 -2.65
C LEU A 95 -2.24 4.15 -2.22
N GLY A 96 -0.93 4.28 -2.43
CA GLY A 96 -0.15 5.43 -2.00
C GLY A 96 0.97 5.79 -2.96
N ILE A 97 1.64 6.86 -2.62
CA ILE A 97 2.82 7.38 -3.31
C ILE A 97 3.87 7.78 -2.28
N GLU A 98 5.11 7.41 -2.57
CA GLU A 98 6.29 7.79 -1.81
C GLU A 98 7.22 8.61 -2.69
N PHE A 99 7.77 9.69 -2.15
CA PHE A 99 8.66 10.61 -2.84
C PHE A 99 10.10 10.40 -2.40
N TYR A 100 11.00 10.49 -3.38
CA TYR A 100 12.41 10.24 -3.22
C TYR A 100 13.23 11.37 -3.82
N GLN A 101 14.36 11.68 -3.20
CA GLN A 101 15.45 12.41 -3.82
C GLN A 101 16.51 11.39 -4.27
N LYS A 102 16.73 11.31 -5.58
CA LYS A 102 17.82 10.53 -6.15
C LYS A 102 19.11 11.34 -6.19
N VAL A 103 20.19 10.80 -5.62
CA VAL A 103 21.54 11.37 -5.66
C VAL A 103 22.49 10.31 -6.22
N GLY A 104 23.01 10.55 -7.43
CA GLY A 104 23.72 9.52 -8.18
C GLY A 104 22.81 8.33 -8.49
N THR A 105 23.16 7.14 -7.96
CA THR A 105 22.40 5.91 -8.14
C THR A 105 21.47 5.58 -6.96
N THR A 106 21.57 6.30 -5.84
CA THR A 106 20.83 6.03 -4.61
C THR A 106 19.56 6.87 -4.52
N ASP A 107 18.44 6.23 -4.18
CA ASP A 107 17.16 6.88 -3.92
C ASP A 107 16.96 7.04 -2.40
N TYR A 108 16.82 8.29 -1.92
CA TYR A 108 16.56 8.61 -0.52
C TYR A 108 15.09 8.99 -0.34
N ILE A 109 14.36 8.29 0.52
CA ILE A 109 12.96 8.63 0.81
C ILE A 109 12.89 9.98 1.53
N LEU A 110 11.94 10.82 1.13
CA LEU A 110 11.67 12.08 1.80
C LEU A 110 10.79 11.86 3.02
N SER A 111 11.01 12.64 4.07
CA SER A 111 10.19 12.64 5.30
C SER A 111 8.90 13.46 5.16
N GLN A 112 8.54 13.87 3.95
CA GLN A 112 7.39 14.74 3.66
C GLN A 112 6.72 14.38 2.33
N GLY A 113 5.44 14.72 2.20
CA GLY A 113 4.66 14.59 0.96
C GLY A 113 4.18 13.17 0.64
N ASN A 114 4.72 12.12 1.27
CA ASN A 114 4.22 10.76 1.12
C ASN A 114 2.77 10.67 1.60
N THR A 115 1.94 9.91 0.89
CA THR A 115 0.53 9.75 1.27
C THR A 115 -0.02 8.40 0.83
N MET A 116 -1.07 7.95 1.51
CA MET A 116 -1.78 6.73 1.23
C MET A 116 -3.28 6.95 1.42
N LYS A 117 -4.08 6.33 0.54
CA LYS A 117 -5.54 6.35 0.61
C LYS A 117 -6.07 4.93 0.69
N VAL A 118 -7.03 4.70 1.59
CA VAL A 118 -7.86 3.50 1.57
C VAL A 118 -8.73 3.51 0.32
N THR A 119 -8.58 2.51 -0.52
CA THR A 119 -9.35 2.38 -1.77
C THR A 119 -10.55 1.45 -1.61
N HIS A 120 -10.45 0.50 -0.68
CA HIS A 120 -11.51 -0.46 -0.43
C HIS A 120 -11.39 -1.05 0.98
N VAL A 121 -12.55 -1.34 1.57
CA VAL A 121 -12.73 -2.18 2.76
C VAL A 121 -13.97 -3.03 2.46
N PHE A 122 -13.88 -4.33 2.65
CA PHE A 122 -14.97 -5.28 2.48
C PHE A 122 -14.83 -6.43 3.45
#